data_AF-A0A7L0KG88-F1
#
_entry.id   AF-A0A7L0KG88-F1
#
_cell.length_a   1.000
_cell.length_b   1.000
_cell.length_c   1.000
_cell.angle_alpha   90.00
_cell.angle_beta   90.00
_cell.angle_gamma   90.00
#
_symmetry.space_group_name_H-M   'P 1'
#
loop_
_entity.id
_entity.type
_entity.pdbx_description
1 polymer ?
#
loop_
_entity_poly.entity_id
_entity_poly.type
_entity_poly.pdbx_seq_one_letter_code
_entity_poly.pdbx_strand_id
1 'polypeptide(L)'
;TYLVKGSAALEKLKDLCNEGKKKTHSSTLLRLFTQAVLDITYFEESQLVDQDFPEESSLQKVKELICILSEPEDLVGECNGNEEPINVLGTELVECVYWRKGALLYMYCHTAKERSEWLQENIALFKKCLNDGVRYLMKMLSFRCPLCLNEDVSLQDKDTARLLSEGIFSDTHLLAMMYSGEMCYWGLKHCGEGKQESLETAASVSNSDLGCRSQSASLDFRELGKNMLTKYVAVCEGPLKGQGWNTTSAKQMLSYFRKSHE
;
A
#
# COMPACT_ATOMS: atom_id res chain seq x y z
N THR A 1 -5.50 4.10 -23.44
CA THR A 1 -4.21 4.07 -22.72
C THR A 1 -4.30 5.05 -21.57
N TYR A 2 -3.86 4.71 -20.36
CA TYR A 2 -4.12 5.46 -19.11
C TYR A 2 -3.84 6.97 -19.19
N LEU A 3 -2.81 7.38 -19.92
CA LEU A 3 -2.50 8.78 -20.20
C LEU A 3 -3.66 9.57 -20.84
N VAL A 4 -4.48 8.92 -21.67
CA VAL A 4 -5.69 9.54 -22.27
C VAL A 4 -6.75 9.79 -21.20
N LYS A 5 -6.91 8.86 -20.24
CA LYS A 5 -7.83 9.04 -19.11
C LYS A 5 -7.35 10.14 -18.18
N GLY A 6 -6.06 10.15 -17.84
CA GLY A 6 -5.43 11.20 -17.06
C GLY A 6 -5.55 12.58 -17.72
N SER A 7 -5.26 12.68 -19.02
CA SER A 7 -5.45 13.91 -19.79
C SER A 7 -6.92 14.38 -19.79
N ALA A 8 -7.87 13.47 -19.98
CA ALA A 8 -9.29 13.82 -19.93
C ALA A 8 -9.75 14.30 -18.53
N ALA A 9 -9.19 13.73 -17.45
CA ALA A 9 -9.45 14.19 -16.09
C ALA A 9 -8.87 15.59 -15.83
N LEU A 10 -7.66 15.88 -16.34
CA LEU A 10 -7.04 17.20 -16.25
C LEU A 10 -7.80 18.27 -17.04
N GLU A 11 -8.30 17.97 -18.23
CA GLU A 11 -9.13 18.93 -18.99
C GLU A 11 -10.44 19.25 -18.24
N LYS A 12 -11.12 18.24 -17.68
CA LYS A 12 -12.30 18.46 -16.83
C LYS A 12 -11.98 19.33 -15.61
N LEU A 13 -10.83 19.10 -14.98
CA LEU A 13 -10.38 19.90 -13.84
C LEU A 13 -10.16 21.35 -14.25
N LYS A 14 -9.52 21.58 -15.39
CA LYS A 14 -9.29 22.91 -15.96
C LYS A 14 -10.61 23.63 -16.26
N ASP A 15 -11.57 22.95 -16.88
CA ASP A 15 -12.89 23.52 -17.16
C ASP A 15 -13.61 23.95 -15.87
N LEU A 16 -13.65 23.07 -14.87
CA LEU A 16 -14.28 23.36 -13.57
C LEU A 16 -13.60 24.50 -12.80
N CYS A 17 -12.28 24.64 -12.90
CA CYS A 17 -11.54 25.76 -12.31
C CYS A 17 -11.94 27.11 -12.94
N ASN A 18 -12.26 27.12 -14.24
CA ASN A 18 -12.62 28.32 -14.98
C ASN A 18 -14.07 28.78 -14.72
N GLU A 19 -14.96 27.90 -14.25
CA GLU A 19 -16.38 28.21 -14.00
C GLU A 19 -16.65 29.06 -12.73
N GLY A 20 -15.63 29.48 -11.99
CA GLY A 20 -15.73 30.53 -10.96
C GLY A 20 -16.48 30.17 -9.65
N LYS A 21 -17.08 28.98 -9.54
CA LYS A 21 -17.80 28.52 -8.33
C LYS A 21 -16.84 27.88 -7.30
N LYS A 22 -15.94 28.68 -6.74
CA LYS A 22 -14.82 28.24 -5.88
C LYS A 22 -15.17 27.43 -4.62
N LYS A 23 -16.39 27.52 -4.06
CA LYS A 23 -16.74 26.83 -2.80
C LYS A 23 -17.55 25.53 -2.96
N THR A 24 -18.28 25.36 -4.06
CA THR A 24 -19.21 24.23 -4.23
C THR A 24 -18.56 23.00 -4.88
N HIS A 25 -17.33 23.12 -5.39
CA HIS A 25 -16.67 22.06 -6.18
C HIS A 25 -15.31 21.59 -5.64
N SER A 26 -14.87 22.01 -4.43
CA SER A 26 -13.53 21.66 -3.89
C SER A 26 -13.29 20.14 -3.85
N SER A 27 -14.23 19.36 -3.30
CA SER A 27 -14.12 17.90 -3.24
C SER A 27 -14.14 17.25 -4.63
N THR A 28 -14.92 17.79 -5.57
CA THR A 28 -14.99 17.27 -6.94
C THR A 28 -13.68 17.51 -7.69
N LEU A 29 -13.08 18.69 -7.52
CA LEU A 29 -11.77 19.03 -8.08
C LEU A 29 -10.68 18.13 -7.53
N LEU A 30 -10.63 17.94 -6.20
CA LEU A 30 -9.65 17.06 -5.55
C LEU A 30 -9.81 15.60 -5.98
N ARG A 31 -11.04 15.11 -6.16
CA ARG A 31 -11.29 13.75 -6.68
C ARG A 31 -10.82 13.58 -8.13
N LEU A 32 -11.09 14.57 -9.00
CA LEU A 32 -10.60 14.54 -10.39
C LEU A 32 -9.08 14.62 -10.47
N PHE A 33 -8.47 15.47 -9.63
CA PHE A 33 -7.01 15.54 -9.49
C PHE A 33 -6.43 14.18 -9.06
N THR A 34 -6.99 13.57 -8.01
CA THR A 34 -6.57 12.25 -7.53
C THR A 34 -6.67 11.20 -8.63
N GLN A 35 -7.75 11.20 -9.41
CA GLN A 35 -7.93 10.29 -10.53
C GLN A 35 -6.85 10.49 -11.62
N ALA A 36 -6.53 11.75 -11.95
CA ALA A 36 -5.48 12.06 -12.91
C ALA A 36 -4.10 11.60 -12.42
N VAL A 37 -3.78 11.88 -11.15
CA VAL A 37 -2.56 11.40 -10.48
C VAL A 37 -2.48 9.88 -10.58
N LEU A 38 -3.56 9.17 -10.27
CA LEU A 38 -3.60 7.72 -10.39
C LEU A 38 -3.36 7.27 -11.84
N ASP A 39 -4.11 7.78 -12.81
CA ASP A 39 -3.96 7.32 -14.20
C ASP A 39 -2.55 7.58 -14.79
N ILE A 40 -1.93 8.72 -14.46
CA ILE A 40 -0.59 9.10 -14.94
C ILE A 40 0.49 8.24 -14.27
N THR A 41 0.47 8.15 -12.94
CA THR A 41 1.48 7.37 -12.21
C THR A 41 1.40 5.88 -12.54
N TYR A 42 0.22 5.36 -12.92
CA TYR A 42 0.07 3.94 -13.26
C TYR A 42 0.85 3.59 -14.53
N PHE A 43 0.88 4.52 -15.49
CA PHE A 43 1.70 4.38 -16.69
C PHE A 43 3.19 4.30 -16.33
N GLU A 44 3.68 5.21 -15.50
CA GLU A 44 5.08 5.23 -15.05
C GLU A 44 5.46 3.98 -14.24
N GLU A 45 4.56 3.50 -13.36
CA GLU A 45 4.73 2.25 -12.63
C GLU A 45 4.85 1.05 -13.57
N SER A 46 4.01 1.01 -14.61
CA SER A 46 4.06 -0.06 -15.62
C SER A 46 5.41 -0.08 -16.34
N GLN A 47 5.97 1.08 -16.66
CA GLN A 47 7.30 1.17 -17.26
C GLN A 47 8.40 0.62 -16.34
N LEU A 48 8.31 0.82 -15.02
CA LEU A 48 9.26 0.24 -14.06
C LEU A 48 9.15 -1.29 -14.03
N VAL A 49 7.93 -1.83 -14.09
CA VAL A 49 7.69 -3.27 -14.14
C VAL A 49 8.25 -3.87 -15.44
N ASP A 50 7.96 -3.25 -16.58
CA ASP A 50 8.44 -3.70 -17.90
C ASP A 50 9.97 -3.71 -18.00
N GLN A 51 10.64 -2.83 -17.25
CA GLN A 51 12.09 -2.72 -17.19
C GLN A 51 12.73 -3.52 -16.04
N ASP A 52 11.94 -4.28 -15.28
CA ASP A 52 12.37 -5.03 -14.10
C ASP A 52 13.17 -4.17 -13.09
N PHE A 53 12.62 -2.99 -12.77
CA PHE A 53 13.14 -2.05 -11.76
C PHE A 53 14.67 -1.84 -11.84
N PRO A 54 15.22 -1.19 -12.88
CA PRO A 54 16.66 -1.04 -13.08
C PRO A 54 17.39 -0.52 -11.84
N GLU A 55 18.52 -1.14 -11.47
CA GLU A 55 19.20 -0.86 -10.19
C GLU A 55 19.60 0.61 -10.00
N GLU A 56 20.13 1.24 -11.05
CA GLU A 56 20.66 2.60 -11.00
C GLU A 56 19.59 3.70 -10.82
N SER A 57 18.36 3.47 -11.29
CA SER A 57 17.34 4.53 -11.42
C SER A 57 16.02 4.23 -10.70
N SER A 58 15.69 2.97 -10.47
CA SER A 58 14.38 2.56 -9.95
C SER A 58 14.06 3.15 -8.58
N LEU A 59 15.03 3.18 -7.65
CA LEU A 59 14.80 3.73 -6.32
C LEU A 59 14.35 5.19 -6.36
N GLN A 60 15.03 6.01 -7.16
CA GLN A 60 14.70 7.43 -7.26
C GLN A 60 13.32 7.62 -7.89
N LYS A 61 13.00 6.84 -8.93
CA LYS A 61 11.68 6.90 -9.57
C LYS A 61 10.57 6.41 -8.64
N VAL A 62 10.80 5.36 -7.86
CA VAL A 62 9.85 4.90 -6.83
C VAL A 62 9.58 6.00 -5.80
N LYS A 63 10.62 6.68 -5.31
CA LYS A 63 10.45 7.81 -4.37
C LYS A 63 9.63 8.95 -4.97
N GLU A 64 9.91 9.32 -6.22
CA GLU A 64 9.16 10.33 -6.97
C GLU A 64 7.68 9.95 -7.09
N LEU A 65 7.38 8.71 -7.51
CA LEU A 65 6.01 8.24 -7.66
C LEU A 65 5.25 8.18 -6.33
N ILE A 66 5.89 7.74 -5.24
CA ILE A 66 5.30 7.77 -3.90
C ILE A 66 5.00 9.20 -3.45
N CYS A 67 5.88 10.16 -3.77
CA CYS A 67 5.67 11.58 -3.50
C CYS A 67 4.43 12.09 -4.24
N ILE A 68 4.35 11.87 -5.55
CA ILE A 68 3.21 12.28 -6.39
C ILE A 68 1.90 11.62 -5.92
N LEU A 69 1.93 10.33 -5.56
CA LEU A 69 0.77 9.62 -5.01
C LEU A 69 0.32 10.17 -3.64
N SER A 70 1.16 10.93 -2.94
CA SER A 70 0.83 11.55 -1.64
C SER A 70 0.23 12.95 -1.78
N GLU A 71 0.51 13.64 -2.88
CA GLU A 71 0.00 15.00 -3.14
C GLU A 71 -1.52 15.15 -2.96
N PRO A 72 -2.39 14.19 -3.37
CA PRO A 72 -3.82 14.34 -3.16
C PRO A 72 -4.22 14.47 -1.69
N GLU A 73 -3.54 13.75 -0.79
CA GLU A 73 -3.82 13.81 0.65
C GLU A 73 -3.29 15.12 1.25
N ASP A 74 -2.10 15.55 0.83
CA ASP A 74 -1.49 16.81 1.28
C ASP A 74 -2.38 18.00 0.89
N LEU A 75 -2.86 18.03 -0.36
CA LEU A 75 -3.78 19.06 -0.85
C LEU A 75 -5.12 19.07 -0.11
N VAL A 76 -5.64 17.91 0.30
CA VAL A 76 -6.86 17.86 1.13
C VAL A 76 -6.61 18.57 2.46
N GLY A 77 -5.47 18.31 3.11
CA GLY A 77 -5.07 18.95 4.35
C GLY A 77 -4.95 20.48 4.22
N GLU A 78 -4.33 20.94 3.14
CA GLU A 78 -4.17 22.37 2.83
C GLU A 78 -5.49 23.08 2.51
N CYS A 79 -6.40 22.42 1.79
CA CYS A 79 -7.63 23.04 1.28
C CYS A 79 -8.82 22.97 2.24
N ASN A 80 -8.89 21.97 3.12
CA ASN A 80 -10.10 21.66 3.91
C ASN A 80 -9.88 21.66 5.43
N GLY A 81 -8.83 22.31 5.93
CA GLY A 81 -8.68 22.57 7.37
C GLY A 81 -8.53 21.30 8.23
N ASN A 82 -7.68 20.37 7.81
CA ASN A 82 -7.43 19.07 8.44
C ASN A 82 -8.62 18.08 8.41
N GLU A 83 -9.50 18.17 7.41
CA GLU A 83 -10.45 17.09 7.15
C GLU A 83 -9.74 15.80 6.73
N GLU A 84 -10.21 14.65 7.23
CA GLU A 84 -9.64 13.35 6.87
C GLU A 84 -9.79 13.09 5.35
N PRO A 85 -8.73 12.66 4.65
CA PRO A 85 -8.75 12.43 3.20
C PRO A 85 -9.90 11.55 2.71
N ILE A 86 -10.32 10.58 3.52
CA ILE A 86 -11.44 9.69 3.20
C ILE A 86 -12.78 10.42 3.05
N ASN A 87 -13.01 11.50 3.82
CA ASN A 87 -14.27 12.24 3.77
C ASN A 87 -14.38 13.11 2.51
N VAL A 88 -13.24 13.56 1.97
CA VAL A 88 -13.18 14.43 0.78
C VAL A 88 -13.06 13.62 -0.51
N LEU A 89 -12.14 12.66 -0.53
CA LEU A 89 -11.82 11.87 -1.73
C LEU A 89 -12.74 10.65 -1.89
N GLY A 90 -13.26 10.13 -0.77
CA GLY A 90 -14.02 8.90 -0.72
C GLY A 90 -13.14 7.65 -0.62
N THR A 91 -13.71 6.59 -0.04
CA THR A 91 -13.02 5.33 0.27
C THR A 91 -12.29 4.73 -0.92
N GLU A 92 -12.91 4.67 -2.10
CA GLU A 92 -12.32 4.01 -3.27
C GLU A 92 -11.00 4.63 -3.72
N LEU A 93 -10.94 5.97 -3.75
CA LEU A 93 -9.74 6.69 -4.20
C LEU A 93 -8.62 6.57 -3.18
N VAL A 94 -8.93 6.76 -1.89
CA VAL A 94 -7.92 6.66 -0.83
C VAL A 94 -7.40 5.22 -0.73
N GLU A 95 -8.27 4.22 -0.75
CA GLU A 95 -7.88 2.81 -0.79
C GLU A 95 -6.96 2.51 -1.99
N CYS A 96 -7.30 3.02 -3.18
CA CYS A 96 -6.48 2.85 -4.38
C CYS A 96 -5.10 3.51 -4.26
N VAL A 97 -5.03 4.73 -3.70
CA VAL A 97 -3.75 5.42 -3.45
C VAL A 97 -2.84 4.59 -2.56
N TYR A 98 -3.36 4.10 -1.43
CA TYR A 98 -2.58 3.30 -0.48
C TYR A 98 -2.22 1.92 -1.03
N TRP A 99 -3.13 1.28 -1.76
CA TRP A 99 -2.83 0.05 -2.50
C TRP A 99 -1.62 0.26 -3.41
N ARG A 100 -1.64 1.32 -4.22
CA ARG A 100 -0.59 1.56 -5.22
C ARG A 100 0.75 1.92 -4.60
N LYS A 101 0.75 2.75 -3.55
CA LYS A 101 1.97 3.01 -2.77
C LYS A 101 2.58 1.72 -2.22
N GLY A 102 1.74 0.85 -1.63
CA GLY A 102 2.16 -0.44 -1.08
C GLY A 102 2.65 -1.43 -2.14
N ALA A 103 1.89 -1.59 -3.23
CA ALA A 103 2.23 -2.49 -4.33
C ALA A 103 3.51 -2.06 -5.06
N LEU A 104 3.73 -0.75 -5.27
CA LEU A 104 4.96 -0.24 -5.88
C LEU A 104 6.20 -0.60 -5.04
N LEU A 105 6.12 -0.41 -3.72
CA LEU A 105 7.21 -0.79 -2.82
C LEU A 105 7.39 -2.31 -2.74
N TYR A 106 6.30 -3.08 -2.77
CA TYR A 106 6.37 -4.54 -2.87
C TYR A 106 7.15 -4.97 -4.12
N MET A 107 6.80 -4.45 -5.30
CA MET A 107 7.46 -4.82 -6.56
C MET A 107 8.93 -4.42 -6.56
N TYR A 108 9.25 -3.21 -6.11
CA TYR A 108 10.64 -2.78 -5.96
C TYR A 108 11.44 -3.71 -5.01
N CYS A 109 10.91 -4.02 -3.83
CA CYS A 109 11.55 -4.92 -2.89
C CYS A 109 11.67 -6.36 -3.43
N HIS A 110 10.69 -6.81 -4.22
CA HIS A 110 10.67 -8.13 -4.83
C HIS A 110 11.83 -8.33 -5.82
N THR A 111 12.16 -7.29 -6.58
CA THR A 111 13.34 -7.31 -7.48
C THR A 111 14.63 -7.08 -6.67
N ALA A 112 14.64 -6.10 -5.77
CA ALA A 112 15.83 -5.73 -5.00
C ALA A 112 16.36 -6.86 -4.10
N LYS A 113 15.48 -7.72 -3.54
CA LYS A 113 15.91 -8.86 -2.70
C LYS A 113 16.80 -9.87 -3.42
N GLU A 114 16.73 -9.95 -4.75
CA GLU A 114 17.54 -10.88 -5.55
C GLU A 114 18.94 -10.32 -5.84
N ARG A 115 19.16 -9.01 -5.61
CA ARG A 115 20.43 -8.31 -5.82
C ARG A 115 21.29 -8.39 -4.56
N SER A 116 21.98 -9.51 -4.39
CA SER A 116 22.70 -9.83 -3.13
C SER A 116 23.72 -8.77 -2.71
N GLU A 117 24.50 -8.22 -3.64
CA GLU A 117 25.51 -7.18 -3.36
C GLU A 117 24.83 -5.86 -2.93
N TRP A 118 23.90 -5.36 -3.75
CA TRP A 118 23.14 -4.16 -3.45
C TRP A 118 22.42 -4.24 -2.09
N LEU A 119 21.80 -5.39 -1.78
CA LEU A 119 21.05 -5.60 -0.56
C LEU A 119 21.94 -5.52 0.69
N GLN A 120 23.17 -6.04 0.62
CA GLN A 120 24.13 -5.96 1.72
C GLN A 120 24.51 -4.51 2.02
N GLU A 121 24.72 -3.71 0.98
CA GLU A 121 25.08 -2.29 1.11
C GLU A 121 23.89 -1.41 1.54
N ASN A 122 22.67 -1.82 1.19
CA ASN A 122 21.46 -0.99 1.34
C ASN A 122 20.42 -1.59 2.29
N ILE A 123 20.82 -2.43 3.23
CA ILE A 123 19.89 -3.17 4.09
C ILE A 123 18.93 -2.28 4.89
N ALA A 124 19.40 -1.13 5.38
CA ALA A 124 18.58 -0.18 6.12
C ALA A 124 17.51 0.47 5.24
N LEU A 125 17.88 0.82 4.00
CA LEU A 125 16.96 1.35 3.00
C LEU A 125 15.92 0.29 2.63
N PHE A 126 16.36 -0.95 2.36
CA PHE A 126 15.48 -2.07 2.07
C PHE A 126 14.47 -2.29 3.21
N LYS A 127 14.94 -2.31 4.46
CA LYS A 127 14.09 -2.41 5.65
C LYS A 127 13.07 -1.27 5.72
N LYS A 128 13.46 -0.05 5.38
CA LYS A 128 12.55 1.10 5.34
C LYS A 128 11.47 0.91 4.27
N CYS A 129 11.84 0.53 3.05
CA CYS A 129 10.90 0.24 1.97
C CYS A 129 9.91 -0.86 2.35
N LEU A 130 10.37 -1.92 3.00
CA LEU A 130 9.51 -2.98 3.53
C LEU A 130 8.51 -2.45 4.56
N ASN A 131 8.99 -1.66 5.53
CA ASN A 131 8.13 -1.07 6.56
C ASN A 131 7.08 -0.15 5.95
N ASP A 132 7.48 0.75 5.06
CA ASP A 132 6.57 1.72 4.44
C ASP A 132 5.54 1.01 3.56
N GLY A 133 5.95 0.03 2.76
CA GLY A 133 5.04 -0.75 1.91
C GLY A 133 4.00 -1.51 2.73
N VAL A 134 4.43 -2.18 3.81
CA VAL A 134 3.52 -2.87 4.73
C VAL A 134 2.56 -1.89 5.40
N ARG A 135 3.02 -0.72 5.86
CA ARG A 135 2.12 0.31 6.44
C ARG A 135 1.08 0.79 5.44
N TYR A 136 1.46 1.00 4.18
CA TYR A 136 0.52 1.43 3.15
C TYR A 136 -0.54 0.37 2.86
N LEU A 137 -0.15 -0.90 2.74
CA LEU A 137 -1.08 -2.01 2.54
C LEU A 137 -2.01 -2.19 3.75
N MET A 138 -1.49 -2.04 4.97
CA MET A 138 -2.30 -2.09 6.19
C MET A 138 -3.31 -0.96 6.25
N LYS A 139 -2.91 0.26 5.88
CA LYS A 139 -3.81 1.41 5.82
C LYS A 139 -4.88 1.20 4.74
N MET A 140 -4.51 0.68 3.57
CA MET A 140 -5.44 0.28 2.51
C MET A 140 -6.52 -0.70 3.03
N LEU A 141 -6.12 -1.78 3.71
CA LEU A 141 -7.03 -2.79 4.26
C LEU A 141 -7.95 -2.25 5.37
N SER A 142 -7.65 -1.07 5.94
CA SER A 142 -8.39 -0.48 7.06
C SER A 142 -9.51 0.47 6.65
N PHE A 143 -9.58 0.90 5.38
CA PHE A 143 -10.54 1.92 4.95
C PHE A 143 -11.98 1.43 4.81
N ARG A 144 -12.19 0.11 4.70
CA ARG A 144 -13.52 -0.49 4.63
C ARG A 144 -13.85 -1.16 5.95
N CYS A 145 -15.05 -0.91 6.46
CA CYS A 145 -15.56 -1.59 7.64
C CYS A 145 -16.12 -2.97 7.23
N PRO A 146 -15.74 -4.05 7.91
CA PRO A 146 -16.37 -5.35 7.70
C PRO A 146 -17.88 -5.29 7.92
N LEU A 147 -18.65 -6.02 7.12
CA LEU A 147 -20.12 -6.00 7.23
C LEU A 147 -20.58 -6.79 8.47
N CYS A 148 -21.31 -6.14 9.37
CA CYS A 148 -22.12 -6.81 10.38
C CYS A 148 -23.34 -7.43 9.70
N LEU A 149 -23.28 -8.73 9.41
CA LEU A 149 -24.41 -9.46 8.86
C LEU A 149 -25.44 -9.68 9.97
N ASN A 150 -26.54 -8.92 9.95
CA ASN A 150 -27.69 -9.18 10.82
C ASN A 150 -28.34 -10.52 10.40
N GLU A 151 -28.81 -11.29 11.39
CA GLU A 151 -29.47 -12.60 11.17
C GLU A 151 -30.69 -12.53 10.22
N ASP A 152 -31.27 -11.34 10.05
CA ASP A 152 -32.45 -11.09 9.22
C ASP A 152 -32.16 -10.89 7.72
N VAL A 153 -30.89 -10.77 7.31
CA VAL A 153 -30.51 -10.59 5.89
C VAL A 153 -30.07 -11.92 5.30
N SER A 154 -30.96 -12.57 4.54
CA SER A 154 -30.63 -13.79 3.80
C SER A 154 -29.75 -13.46 2.59
N LEU A 155 -28.42 -13.52 2.77
CA LEU A 155 -27.50 -13.55 1.64
C LEU A 155 -27.61 -14.91 0.93
N GLN A 156 -27.87 -14.88 -0.38
CA GLN A 156 -27.98 -16.10 -1.19
C GLN A 156 -26.66 -16.86 -1.29
N ASP A 157 -25.52 -16.14 -1.23
CA ASP A 157 -24.18 -16.71 -1.23
C ASP A 157 -23.50 -16.50 0.14
N LYS A 158 -23.33 -17.62 0.86
CA LYS A 158 -22.67 -17.66 2.18
C LYS A 158 -21.18 -17.37 2.11
N ASP A 159 -20.54 -17.68 0.98
CA ASP A 159 -19.10 -17.45 0.83
C ASP A 159 -18.81 -15.97 0.59
N THR A 160 -19.60 -15.29 -0.26
CA THR A 160 -19.56 -13.82 -0.38
C THR A 160 -19.86 -13.13 0.96
N ALA A 161 -20.88 -13.59 1.69
CA ALA A 161 -21.21 -13.08 3.02
C ALA A 161 -20.00 -13.16 3.96
N ARG A 162 -19.34 -14.32 4.01
CA ARG A 162 -18.17 -14.55 4.83
C ARG A 162 -17.01 -13.63 4.44
N LEU A 163 -16.72 -13.46 3.16
CA LEU A 163 -15.69 -12.55 2.68
C LEU A 163 -15.91 -11.11 3.15
N LEU A 164 -17.14 -10.60 3.01
CA LEU A 164 -17.49 -9.24 3.41
C LEU A 164 -17.43 -9.06 4.95
N SER A 165 -17.81 -10.07 5.72
CA SER A 165 -17.67 -10.06 7.19
C SER A 165 -16.20 -10.11 7.66
N GLU A 166 -15.32 -10.65 6.82
CA GLU A 166 -13.87 -10.63 7.04
C GLU A 166 -13.22 -9.34 6.49
N GLY A 167 -14.00 -8.41 5.94
CA GLY A 167 -13.49 -7.16 5.36
C GLY A 167 -12.76 -7.36 4.03
N ILE A 168 -13.12 -8.37 3.25
CA ILE A 168 -12.51 -8.69 1.95
C ILE A 168 -13.51 -8.36 0.85
N PHE A 169 -13.21 -7.31 0.08
CA PHE A 169 -14.14 -6.76 -0.91
C PHE A 169 -13.69 -6.96 -2.36
N SER A 170 -12.45 -7.41 -2.57
CA SER A 170 -11.88 -7.60 -3.90
C SER A 170 -10.61 -8.46 -3.85
N ASP A 171 -10.19 -8.96 -5.02
CA ASP A 171 -8.91 -9.65 -5.19
C ASP A 171 -7.72 -8.81 -4.72
N THR A 172 -7.80 -7.48 -4.83
CA THR A 172 -6.79 -6.54 -4.34
C THR A 172 -6.56 -6.67 -2.83
N HIS A 173 -7.60 -6.95 -2.04
CA HIS A 173 -7.43 -7.19 -0.60
C HIS A 173 -6.62 -8.46 -0.33
N LEU A 174 -6.82 -9.52 -1.12
CA LEU A 174 -6.06 -10.77 -0.99
C LEU A 174 -4.61 -10.58 -1.40
N LEU A 175 -4.36 -9.84 -2.48
CA LEU A 175 -3.02 -9.46 -2.89
C LEU A 175 -2.33 -8.61 -1.81
N ALA A 176 -3.03 -7.65 -1.20
CA ALA A 176 -2.49 -6.84 -0.11
C ALA A 176 -2.09 -7.69 1.10
N MET A 177 -2.90 -8.69 1.48
CA MET A 177 -2.55 -9.64 2.55
C MET A 177 -1.31 -10.46 2.19
N MET A 178 -1.26 -11.01 0.97
CA MET A 178 -0.12 -11.80 0.50
C MET A 178 1.17 -10.97 0.44
N TYR A 179 1.12 -9.79 -0.19
CA TYR A 179 2.26 -8.88 -0.31
C TYR A 179 2.76 -8.40 1.05
N SER A 180 1.85 -8.04 1.96
CA SER A 180 2.22 -7.66 3.32
C SER A 180 2.94 -8.79 4.05
N GLY A 181 2.40 -10.01 3.95
CA GLY A 181 3.00 -11.20 4.57
C GLY A 181 4.37 -11.55 4.01
N GLU A 182 4.54 -11.42 2.70
CA GLU A 182 5.81 -11.72 2.03
C GLU A 182 6.87 -10.65 2.30
N MET A 183 6.51 -9.37 2.33
CA MET A 183 7.42 -8.29 2.76
C MET A 183 7.86 -8.46 4.21
N CYS A 184 6.94 -8.87 5.09
CA CYS A 184 7.28 -9.21 6.48
C CYS A 184 8.28 -10.38 6.55
N TYR A 185 8.09 -11.41 5.73
CA TYR A 185 9.02 -12.52 5.62
C TYR A 185 10.41 -12.07 5.16
N TRP A 186 10.51 -11.23 4.12
CA TRP A 186 11.78 -10.68 3.67
C TRP A 186 12.45 -9.82 4.75
N GLY A 187 11.65 -9.04 5.50
CA GLY A 187 12.13 -8.22 6.62
C GLY A 187 12.83 -9.06 7.68
N LEU A 188 12.25 -10.18 8.08
CA LEU A 188 12.89 -11.09 9.03
C LEU A 188 14.09 -11.83 8.43
N LYS A 189 13.94 -12.31 7.19
CA LYS A 189 14.97 -13.11 6.52
C LYS A 189 16.26 -12.32 6.26
N HIS A 190 16.14 -11.05 5.86
CA HIS A 190 17.27 -10.25 5.42
C HIS A 190 17.71 -9.19 6.43
N CYS A 191 16.77 -8.60 7.19
CA CYS A 191 17.08 -7.53 8.15
C CYS A 191 17.18 -8.03 9.61
N GLY A 192 16.87 -9.31 9.86
CA GLY A 192 16.84 -9.91 11.20
C GLY A 192 15.61 -9.49 12.02
N GLU A 193 15.38 -10.21 13.13
CA GLU A 193 14.52 -9.72 14.20
C GLU A 193 15.20 -8.51 14.81
N GLY A 194 14.56 -7.34 14.75
CA GLY A 194 15.14 -6.13 15.29
C GLY A 194 15.51 -6.34 16.76
N LYS A 195 16.82 -6.38 17.07
CA LYS A 195 17.26 -5.75 18.31
C LYS A 195 16.86 -4.30 18.18
N GLN A 196 15.91 -3.90 19.02
CA GLN A 196 15.52 -2.52 19.25
C GLN A 196 16.81 -1.71 19.36
N GLU A 197 17.12 -0.90 18.34
CA GLU A 197 18.27 -0.02 18.39
C GLU A 197 17.99 0.95 19.54
N SER A 198 18.69 0.73 20.66
CA SER A 198 18.87 1.72 21.69
C SER A 198 19.43 2.97 21.01
N LEU A 199 18.62 4.02 21.03
CA LEU A 199 18.91 5.33 20.49
C LEU A 199 20.14 5.91 21.20
N GLU A 200 21.35 5.65 20.70
CA GLU A 200 22.54 6.39 21.12
C GLU A 200 23.42 6.75 19.90
N THR A 201 23.29 8.03 19.55
CA THR A 201 24.37 8.93 19.11
C THR A 201 25.08 8.67 17.77
N ALA A 202 24.60 9.35 16.73
CA ALA A 202 25.48 10.14 15.86
C ALA A 202 24.69 11.30 15.22
N ALA A 203 25.03 12.52 15.63
CA ALA A 203 24.54 13.75 15.04
C ALA A 203 25.32 14.09 13.73
N SER A 204 24.66 14.89 12.88
CA SER A 204 25.14 15.56 11.64
C SER A 204 25.21 14.65 10.40
N VAL A 205 24.64 14.98 9.22
CA VAL A 205 24.50 16.28 8.54
C VAL A 205 23.18 16.35 7.75
N SER A 206 22.61 17.55 7.70
CA SER A 206 21.34 17.99 7.11
C SER A 206 21.23 17.92 5.57
N ASN A 207 20.02 17.67 5.03
CA ASN A 207 19.24 18.69 4.31
C ASN A 207 17.84 18.20 3.85
N SER A 208 16.87 19.11 4.02
CA SER A 208 15.43 19.08 3.66
C SER A 208 14.49 18.18 4.49
N ASP A 209 14.11 18.71 5.66
CA ASP A 209 12.88 18.40 6.36
C ASP A 209 11.66 18.89 5.54
N LEU A 210 10.78 17.95 5.16
CA LEU A 210 9.35 18.19 5.00
C LEU A 210 8.58 17.08 5.71
N GLY A 211 8.21 17.39 6.95
CA GLY A 211 6.97 16.97 7.64
C GLY A 211 6.49 15.52 7.57
N CYS A 212 6.91 14.69 8.52
CA CYS A 212 5.98 13.95 9.39
C CYS A 212 6.73 13.38 10.59
N ARG A 213 6.71 14.11 11.72
CA ARG A 213 7.12 13.54 13.02
C ARG A 213 6.03 12.59 13.49
N SER A 214 6.23 11.32 13.23
CA SER A 214 5.81 10.25 14.13
C SER A 214 7.00 9.31 14.20
N GLN A 215 7.58 9.14 15.38
CA GLN A 215 8.48 8.02 15.65
C GLN A 215 7.61 6.76 15.48
N SER A 216 7.53 6.26 14.25
CA SER A 216 6.70 5.11 13.92
C SER A 216 7.25 3.95 14.73
N ALA A 217 6.45 3.40 15.65
CA ALA A 217 6.76 2.14 16.29
C ALA A 217 7.25 1.16 15.20
N SER A 218 8.40 0.53 15.43
CA SER A 218 8.92 -0.50 14.53
C SER A 218 7.83 -1.54 14.32
N LEU A 219 7.50 -1.88 13.07
CA LEU A 219 6.53 -2.92 12.80
C LEU A 219 7.06 -4.26 13.32
N ASP A 220 6.21 -5.03 13.99
CA ASP A 220 6.50 -6.43 14.27
C ASP A 220 6.20 -7.24 13.00
N PHE A 221 7.24 -7.44 12.18
CA PHE A 221 7.12 -8.24 10.96
C PHE A 221 6.65 -9.66 11.23
N ARG A 222 7.00 -10.26 12.38
CA ARG A 222 6.63 -11.64 12.67
C ARG A 222 5.14 -11.75 12.94
N GLU A 223 4.63 -10.97 13.89
CA GLU A 223 3.22 -10.99 14.24
C GLU A 223 2.36 -10.59 13.05
N LEU A 224 2.71 -9.48 12.40
CA LEU A 224 1.94 -8.95 11.28
C LEU A 224 1.94 -9.91 10.09
N GLY A 225 3.10 -10.44 9.72
CA GLY A 225 3.22 -11.41 8.63
C GLY A 225 2.43 -12.69 8.90
N LYS A 226 2.48 -13.20 10.14
CA LYS A 226 1.69 -14.37 10.56
C LYS A 226 0.19 -14.09 10.46
N ASN A 227 -0.27 -12.95 10.93
CA ASN A 227 -1.69 -12.58 10.91
C ASN A 227 -2.20 -12.46 9.46
N MET A 228 -1.48 -11.74 8.61
CA MET A 228 -1.86 -11.54 7.20
C MET A 228 -1.90 -12.85 6.43
N LEU A 229 -0.85 -13.67 6.50
CA LEU A 229 -0.81 -14.93 5.76
C LEU A 229 -1.79 -15.97 6.29
N THR A 230 -2.05 -15.99 7.60
CA THR A 230 -3.06 -16.89 8.17
C THR A 230 -4.45 -16.55 7.63
N LYS A 231 -4.78 -15.26 7.59
CA LYS A 231 -6.06 -14.78 7.03
C LYS A 231 -6.16 -15.09 5.53
N TYR A 232 -5.12 -14.79 4.75
CA TYR A 232 -5.04 -15.12 3.32
C TYR A 232 -5.29 -16.62 3.08
N VAL A 233 -4.57 -17.51 3.77
CA VAL A 233 -4.74 -18.97 3.61
C VAL A 233 -6.15 -19.42 3.99
N ALA A 234 -6.70 -18.93 5.11
CA ALA A 234 -8.04 -19.29 5.57
C ALA A 234 -9.12 -18.92 4.54
N VAL A 235 -8.95 -17.79 3.86
CA VAL A 235 -9.89 -17.28 2.86
C VAL A 235 -9.75 -18.03 1.53
N CYS A 236 -8.52 -18.20 1.05
CA CYS A 236 -8.25 -18.91 -0.21
C CYS A 236 -8.62 -20.40 -0.17
N GLU A 237 -8.49 -21.06 0.99
CA GLU A 237 -8.85 -22.48 1.15
C GLU A 237 -10.27 -22.70 1.69
N GLY A 238 -10.93 -21.63 2.10
CA GLY A 238 -12.33 -21.62 2.52
C GLY A 238 -13.23 -21.07 1.41
N PRO A 239 -13.78 -19.85 1.57
CA PRO A 239 -14.77 -19.28 0.66
C PRO A 239 -14.29 -19.14 -0.80
N LEU A 240 -12.98 -19.08 -1.07
CA LEU A 240 -12.44 -18.96 -2.43
C LEU A 240 -11.81 -20.27 -2.95
N LYS A 241 -12.11 -21.40 -2.31
CA LYS A 241 -11.54 -22.69 -2.72
C LYS A 241 -11.90 -23.00 -4.17
N GLY A 242 -10.88 -23.28 -4.97
CA GLY A 242 -11.03 -23.59 -6.40
C GLY A 242 -11.03 -22.37 -7.32
N GLN A 243 -10.92 -21.16 -6.79
CA GLN A 243 -10.89 -19.91 -7.58
C GLN A 243 -9.47 -19.52 -8.06
N GLY A 244 -8.56 -20.49 -8.17
CA GLY A 244 -7.21 -20.27 -8.72
C GLY A 244 -6.17 -19.65 -7.77
N TRP A 245 -6.51 -19.35 -6.51
CA TRP A 245 -5.56 -18.82 -5.54
C TRP A 245 -4.57 -19.87 -5.04
N ASN A 246 -3.28 -19.53 -5.00
CA ASN A 246 -2.21 -20.40 -4.52
C ASN A 246 -1.79 -20.04 -3.08
N THR A 247 -1.79 -21.02 -2.19
CA THR A 247 -1.42 -20.88 -0.78
C THR A 247 -0.08 -21.51 -0.40
N THR A 248 0.61 -22.14 -1.36
CA THR A 248 1.85 -22.90 -1.13
C THR A 248 2.94 -22.02 -0.51
N SER A 249 3.25 -20.88 -1.13
CA SER A 249 4.27 -19.95 -0.64
C SER A 249 3.87 -19.34 0.71
N ALA A 250 2.59 -18.96 0.88
CA ALA A 250 2.08 -18.43 2.13
C ALA A 250 2.26 -19.41 3.29
N LYS A 251 1.97 -20.71 3.08
CA LYS A 251 2.17 -21.78 4.07
C LYS A 251 3.65 -21.99 4.40
N GLN A 252 4.54 -21.92 3.41
CA GLN A 252 5.99 -22.01 3.64
C GLN A 252 6.48 -20.85 4.52
N MET A 253 6.06 -19.62 4.23
CA MET A 253 6.41 -18.45 5.04
C MET A 253 5.81 -18.52 6.45
N LEU A 254 4.57 -19.00 6.61
CA LEU A 254 3.97 -19.27 7.92
C LEU A 254 4.78 -20.29 8.73
N SER A 255 5.33 -21.32 8.07
CA SER A 255 6.20 -22.28 8.76
C SER A 255 7.49 -21.62 9.25
N TYR A 256 8.05 -20.67 8.49
CA TYR A 256 9.22 -19.88 8.90
C TYR A 256 8.90 -19.01 10.13
N PHE A 257 7.75 -18.34 10.15
CA PHE A 257 7.34 -17.52 11.29
C PHE A 257 7.16 -18.31 12.59
N ARG A 258 6.88 -19.63 12.52
CA ARG A 258 6.74 -20.50 13.69
C ARG A 258 8.10 -20.99 14.21
N LYS A 259 9.07 -21.25 13.33
CA LYS A 259 10.35 -21.86 13.69
C LYS A 259 11.30 -20.97 14.49
N SER A 260 11.17 -19.65 14.40
CA SER A 260 12.08 -18.74 15.12
C SER A 260 11.69 -18.50 16.60
N HIS A 261 10.76 -19.30 17.16
CA HIS A 261 10.37 -19.26 18.58
C HIS A 261 10.92 -20.48 19.38
N GLU A 262 11.68 -21.36 18.74
CA GLU A 262 12.40 -22.49 19.36
C GLU A 262 13.90 -22.21 19.35
#